data_AF-A0A0N9N964-F1
#
_entry.id   AF-A0A0N9N964-F1
#
_cell.length_a   1.000
_cell.length_b   1.000
_cell.length_c   1.000
_cell.angle_alpha   90.00
_cell.angle_beta   90.00
_cell.angle_gamma   90.00
#
_symmetry.space_group_name_H-M   'P 1'
#
loop_
_entity.id
_entity.type
_entity.pdbx_description
1 polymer ?
#
loop_
_entity_poly.entity_id
_entity_poly.type
_entity_poly.pdbx_seq_one_letter_code
_entity_poly.pdbx_strand_id
1 'polypeptide(L)'
;MDFGITPSQLAEVVALWRRCGRQLDGLSLSGGELTGSGSLAVTAVNECRRATRETCAARARQLDALASALARFGALTEEADAAAAAALADRRRS
;
A
#
# COMPACT_ATOMS: atom_id res chain seq x y z
N MET A 1 -16.81 23.08 9.44
CA MET A 1 -16.05 22.54 8.29
C MET A 1 -14.87 21.82 8.88
N ASP A 2 -14.89 20.49 8.91
CA ASP A 2 -13.69 19.73 9.26
C ASP A 2 -12.77 19.73 8.05
N PHE A 3 -11.73 20.54 8.12
CA PHE A 3 -10.68 20.62 7.12
C PHE A 3 -9.54 19.72 7.60
N GLY A 4 -9.45 18.50 7.08
CA GLY A 4 -8.35 17.59 7.40
C GLY A 4 -8.72 16.12 7.30
N ILE A 5 -7.70 15.29 7.21
CA ILE A 5 -7.80 13.84 7.41
C ILE A 5 -7.49 13.59 8.89
N THR A 6 -8.37 12.89 9.59
CA THR A 6 -8.12 12.49 10.97
C THR A 6 -7.08 11.38 11.05
N PRO A 7 -6.42 11.19 12.21
CA PRO A 7 -5.51 10.06 12.40
C PRO A 7 -6.17 8.69 12.11
N SER A 8 -7.44 8.53 12.46
CA SER A 8 -8.20 7.31 12.17
C SER A 8 -8.40 7.09 10.66
N GLN A 9 -8.73 8.14 9.91
CA GLN A 9 -8.85 8.07 8.45
C GLN A 9 -7.50 7.77 7.78
N LEU A 10 -6.41 8.31 8.30
CA LEU A 10 -5.04 7.96 7.90
C LEU A 10 -4.76 6.46 8.09
N ALA A 11 -5.10 5.92 9.26
CA ALA A 11 -4.92 4.51 9.58
C ALA A 11 -5.78 3.59 8.67
N GLU A 12 -6.99 4.01 8.34
CA GLU A 12 -7.87 3.30 7.40
C GLU A 12 -7.27 3.22 5.99
N VAL A 13 -6.71 4.31 5.48
CA VAL A 13 -6.03 4.34 4.18
C VAL A 13 -4.81 3.41 4.17
N VAL A 14 -4.00 3.43 5.23
CA VAL A 14 -2.85 2.51 5.40
C VAL A 14 -3.33 1.05 5.38
N ALA A 15 -4.39 0.72 6.11
CA ALA A 15 -4.94 -0.63 6.16
C ALA A 15 -5.49 -1.07 4.79
N LEU A 16 -6.18 -0.17 4.09
CA LEU A 16 -6.71 -0.40 2.75
C LEU A 16 -5.58 -0.69 1.75
N TRP A 17 -4.54 0.14 1.72
CA TRP A 17 -3.41 -0.05 0.79
C TRP A 17 -2.68 -1.37 1.04
N ARG A 18 -2.45 -1.74 2.30
CA ARG A 18 -1.87 -3.05 2.64
C ARG A 18 -2.76 -4.21 2.22
N ARG A 19 -4.08 -4.09 2.40
CA ARG A 19 -5.05 -5.10 1.93
C ARG A 19 -4.99 -5.25 0.41
N CYS A 20 -5.03 -4.15 -0.33
CA CYS A 20 -4.93 -4.16 -1.78
C CYS A 20 -3.59 -4.76 -2.25
N GLY A 21 -2.48 -4.44 -1.57
CA GLY A 21 -1.17 -5.02 -1.85
C GLY A 21 -1.17 -6.54 -1.69
N ARG A 22 -1.72 -7.07 -0.58
CA ARG A 22 -1.87 -8.52 -0.37
C ARG A 22 -2.77 -9.18 -1.41
N GLN A 23 -3.85 -8.51 -1.82
CA GLN A 23 -4.74 -9.02 -2.86
C GLN A 23 -4.02 -9.13 -4.20
N LEU A 24 -3.19 -8.14 -4.57
CA LEU A 24 -2.39 -8.17 -5.79
C LEU A 24 -1.34 -9.27 -5.77
N ASP A 25 -0.65 -9.45 -4.64
CA ASP A 25 0.38 -10.49 -4.49
C ASP A 25 -0.23 -11.90 -4.50
N GLY A 26 -1.44 -12.04 -3.96
CA GLY A 26 -2.22 -13.28 -3.96
C GLY A 26 -2.95 -13.60 -5.26
N LEU A 27 -2.79 -12.82 -6.34
CA LEU A 27 -3.44 -13.09 -7.62
C LEU A 27 -2.89 -14.39 -8.24
N SER A 28 -3.66 -15.46 -8.13
CA SER A 28 -3.40 -16.70 -8.84
C SER A 28 -3.82 -16.57 -10.30
N LEU A 29 -2.84 -16.45 -11.20
CA LEU A 29 -3.08 -16.55 -12.64
C LEU A 29 -3.11 -18.03 -13.06
N SER A 30 -4.27 -18.66 -12.85
CA SER A 30 -4.59 -19.96 -13.43
C SER A 30 -4.99 -19.76 -14.89
N GLY A 31 -4.09 -20.11 -15.81
CA GLY A 31 -4.49 -20.42 -17.18
C GLY A 31 -4.94 -21.88 -17.20
N GLY A 32 -6.02 -22.19 -17.90
CA GLY A 32 -6.36 -23.59 -18.22
C GLY A 32 -5.18 -24.27 -18.91
N GLU A 33 -5.17 -25.62 -18.93
CA GLU A 33 -4.14 -26.36 -19.66
C GLU A 33 -4.09 -25.88 -21.11
N LEU A 34 -2.96 -25.25 -21.47
CA LEU A 34 -2.69 -24.86 -22.84
C LEU A 34 -2.27 -26.13 -23.58
N THR A 35 -3.23 -26.76 -24.25
CA THR A 35 -2.96 -27.92 -25.11
C THR A 35 -2.20 -27.44 -26.35
N GLY A 36 -0.88 -27.56 -26.34
CA GLY A 36 -0.03 -27.21 -27.49
C GLY A 36 1.45 -27.04 -27.15
N SER A 37 2.19 -28.14 -27.01
CA SER A 37 3.64 -28.09 -26.89
C SER A 37 4.27 -27.51 -28.16
N GLY A 38 5.14 -26.50 -28.03
CA GLY A 38 5.93 -25.93 -29.14
C GLY A 38 5.27 -24.80 -29.96
N SER A 39 4.07 -24.36 -29.61
CA SER A 39 3.40 -23.24 -30.29
C SER A 39 3.88 -21.88 -29.75
N LEU A 40 4.19 -20.93 -30.65
CA LEU A 40 4.45 -19.52 -30.31
C LEU A 40 3.36 -18.93 -29.39
N ALA A 41 2.11 -19.41 -29.50
CA ALA A 41 1.01 -18.98 -28.64
C ALA A 41 1.22 -19.40 -27.17
N VAL A 42 1.77 -20.58 -26.90
CA VAL A 42 2.05 -21.02 -25.52
C VAL A 42 3.19 -20.21 -24.91
N THR A 43 4.23 -19.89 -25.69
CA THR A 43 5.30 -18.99 -25.27
C THR A 43 4.74 -17.61 -24.94
N ALA A 44 3.93 -17.02 -25.83
CA ALA A 44 3.33 -15.70 -25.62
C ALA A 44 2.45 -15.66 -24.36
N VAL A 45 1.61 -16.68 -24.13
CA VAL A 45 0.76 -16.74 -22.92
C VAL A 45 1.61 -16.86 -21.65
N ASN A 46 2.68 -17.66 -21.66
CA ASN A 46 3.59 -17.78 -20.52
C ASN A 46 4.33 -16.47 -20.24
N GLU A 47 4.76 -15.74 -21.27
CA GLU A 47 5.36 -14.41 -21.13
C GLU A 47 4.37 -13.41 -20.54
N CYS A 48 3.13 -13.39 -21.02
CA CYS A 48 2.06 -12.56 -20.44
C CYS A 48 1.85 -12.90 -18.96
N ARG A 49 1.73 -14.19 -18.60
CA ARG A 49 1.57 -14.62 -17.19
C ARG A 49 2.74 -14.15 -16.32
N ARG A 50 3.98 -14.27 -16.82
CA ARG A 50 5.17 -13.79 -16.11
C ARG A 50 5.11 -12.28 -15.91
N ALA A 51 4.89 -11.52 -16.98
CA ALA A 51 4.84 -10.05 -16.93
C ALA A 51 3.74 -9.54 -15.99
N THR A 52 2.56 -10.20 -15.99
CA THR A 52 1.48 -9.87 -15.07
C THR A 52 1.89 -10.15 -13.62
N ARG A 53 2.49 -11.31 -13.31
CA ARG A 53 2.97 -11.62 -11.94
C ARG A 53 3.99 -10.60 -11.45
N GLU A 54 4.98 -10.27 -12.28
CA GLU A 54 6.01 -9.29 -11.95
C GLU A 54 5.41 -7.90 -11.69
N THR A 55 4.46 -7.49 -12.53
CA THR A 55 3.75 -6.21 -12.37
C THR A 55 2.92 -6.18 -11.09
N CYS A 56 2.13 -7.24 -10.82
CA CYS A 56 1.33 -7.36 -9.60
C CYS A 56 2.20 -7.30 -8.35
N ALA A 57 3.30 -8.04 -8.31
CA ALA A 57 4.24 -8.04 -7.20
C ALA A 57 4.91 -6.65 -7.02
N ALA A 58 5.29 -5.98 -8.11
CA ALA A 58 5.84 -4.63 -8.05
C ALA A 58 4.83 -3.61 -7.50
N ARG A 59 3.57 -3.68 -7.92
CA ARG A 59 2.50 -2.81 -7.41
C ARG A 59 2.15 -3.10 -5.96
N ALA A 60 2.15 -4.37 -5.55
CA ALA A 60 1.98 -4.76 -4.15
C ALA A 60 3.06 -4.13 -3.26
N ARG A 61 4.33 -4.22 -3.66
CA ARG A 61 5.45 -3.57 -2.95
C ARG A 61 5.32 -2.06 -2.89
N GLN A 62 4.86 -1.42 -3.97
CA GLN A 62 4.64 0.03 -3.99
C GLN A 62 3.53 0.45 -3.01
N LEU A 63 2.42 -0.28 -2.96
CA LEU A 63 1.34 -0.01 -2.00
C LEU A 63 1.82 -0.15 -0.56
N ASP A 64 2.62 -1.17 -0.26
CA ASP A 64 3.16 -1.37 1.08
C ASP A 64 4.16 -0.26 1.48
N ALA A 65 5.01 0.17 0.54
CA ALA A 65 5.94 1.28 0.74
C ALA A 65 5.19 2.61 1.01
N LEU A 66 4.13 2.89 0.24
CA LEU A 66 3.28 4.07 0.45
C LEU A 66 2.54 3.99 1.79
N ALA A 67 2.01 2.82 2.16
CA ALA A 67 1.34 2.62 3.43
C ALA A 67 2.30 2.84 4.61
N SER A 68 3.54 2.37 4.49
CA SER A 68 4.58 2.58 5.51
C SER A 68 5.01 4.04 5.60
N ALA A 69 5.14 4.74 4.46
CA ALA A 69 5.42 6.17 4.46
C ALA A 69 4.30 6.98 5.14
N LEU A 70 3.05 6.64 4.83
CA LEU A 70 1.87 7.32 5.38
C LEU A 70 1.70 7.05 6.89
N ALA A 71 1.95 5.82 7.34
CA ALA A 71 1.94 5.47 8.75
C ALA A 71 2.99 6.26 9.55
N ARG A 72 4.21 6.41 9.00
CA ARG A 72 5.27 7.22 9.63
C ARG A 72 4.89 8.70 9.69
N PHE A 73 4.30 9.23 8.61
CA PHE A 73 3.83 10.61 8.59
C PHE A 73 2.77 10.86 9.68
N GLY A 74 1.82 9.95 9.84
CA GLY A 74 0.82 10.02 10.91
C GLY A 74 1.46 10.06 12.30
N ALA A 75 2.37 9.13 12.59
CA ALA A 75 3.07 9.06 13.88
C ALA A 75 3.87 10.34 14.20
N LEU A 76 4.59 10.89 13.22
CA LEU A 76 5.35 12.13 13.39
C LEU A 76 4.43 13.35 13.62
N THR A 77 3.24 13.34 13.03
CA THR A 77 2.27 14.43 13.21
C THR A 77 1.68 14.40 14.61
N GLU A 78 1.30 13.21 15.10
CA GLU A 78 0.82 13.04 16.48
C GLU A 78 1.87 13.44 17.52
N GLU A 79 3.14 13.07 17.29
CA GLU A 79 4.26 13.47 18.16
C GLU A 79 4.46 15.00 18.15
N ALA A 80 4.43 15.63 16.97
CA ALA A 80 4.56 17.07 16.84
C ALA A 80 3.40 17.83 17.51
N ASP A 81 2.17 17.36 17.34
CA ASP A 81 0.98 17.95 17.97
C ASP A 81 1.05 17.85 19.50
N ALA A 82 1.49 16.70 20.04
CA ALA A 82 1.69 16.52 21.46
C ALA A 82 2.77 17.45 22.02
N ALA A 83 3.90 17.60 21.32
CA ALA A 83 4.98 18.51 21.71
C ALA A 83 4.53 19.98 21.69
N ALA A 84 3.77 20.39 20.67
CA ALA A 84 3.22 21.74 20.58
C ALA A 84 2.22 22.02 21.71
N ALA A 85 1.34 21.07 22.02
CA ALA A 85 0.39 21.19 23.12
C ALA A 85 1.09 21.34 24.48
N ALA A 86 2.14 20.56 24.72
CA ALA A 86 2.96 20.66 25.94
C ALA A 86 3.63 22.03 26.07
N ALA A 87 4.26 22.53 25.00
CA ALA A 87 4.91 23.84 24.99
C ALA A 87 3.93 25.00 25.26
N LEU A 88 2.70 24.91 24.72
CA LEU A 88 1.64 25.89 25.00
C LEU A 88 1.16 25.82 26.45
N ALA A 89 1.05 24.62 27.03
CA ALA A 89 0.67 24.45 28.43
C ALA A 89 1.75 25.01 29.38
N ASP A 90 3.02 24.87 29.06
CA ASP A 90 4.12 25.46 29.82
C ASP A 90 4.09 26.99 29.78
N ARG A 91 3.89 27.59 28.60
CA ARG A 91 3.74 29.05 28.45
C ARG A 91 2.55 29.64 29.20
N ARG A 92 1.48 28.88 29.42
CA ARG A 92 0.31 29.34 30.19
C ARG A 92 0.55 29.31 31.71
N ARG A 93 1.57 28.57 32.16
CA ARG A 93 1.91 28.41 33.59
C ARG A 93 3.01 29.37 34.05
N SER A 94 3.75 29.97 33.13
CA SER A 94 4.75 31.03 33.35
C SER A 94 4.13 32.41 33.30
#